data_AF-A0A161W820-F1
#
_entry.id   AF-A0A161W820-F1
#
_cell.length_a   1.000
_cell.length_b   1.000
_cell.length_c   1.000
_cell.angle_alpha   90.00
_cell.angle_beta   90.00
_cell.angle_gamma   90.00
#
_symmetry.space_group_name_H-M   'P 1'
#
loop_
_entity.id
_entity.type
_entity.pdbx_description
1 polymer ?
#
loop_
_entity_poly.entity_id
_entity_poly.type
_entity_poly.pdbx_seq_one_letter_code
_entity_poly.pdbx_strand_id
1 'polypeptide(L)'
;LTILSLLVVFFRSYTLAMLRHSLLSLFSLGLATLASGRALSPRDGDVAIDDKWKDHDELVPFQQQASDGLRGEIELRFKPGLNDGSGCFPYAAVDKDGYHGAGLKPTGKSGGDCRDPSKGQVYSRVGFSNDRTAVLYSWYLPKIQADGQDNKHWYLTVVVWLYTEKCNPNASDYAVAGISYSTGTETYDKGSSQSTIYSSGDSGTGSVNTHPVVGYDGQVNVFPSADSAQYALSPPLISWDKLPKATADQFNGIRYEHARCPFTDANFQASLDAAYNGDFYVNIGAEPDSTTCSANPPTPTTDDNQEPVEDGPDIPVSSMPADPTFTPTPGRNGAA
;
A
#
# COMPACT_ATOMS: atom_id res chain seq x y z
N LEU A 1 2.60 -58.40 -46.70
CA LEU A 1 2.49 -59.87 -46.73
C LEU A 1 3.16 -60.40 -45.46
N THR A 2 2.41 -60.69 -44.38
CA THR A 2 2.00 -62.06 -43.94
C THR A 2 3.22 -62.96 -43.64
N ILE A 3 3.41 -63.67 -42.51
CA ILE A 3 2.52 -64.34 -41.55
C ILE A 3 3.38 -65.03 -40.43
N LEU A 4 2.83 -65.21 -39.21
CA LEU A 4 3.08 -66.24 -38.13
C LEU A 4 4.51 -66.58 -37.66
N SER A 5 4.82 -67.21 -36.52
CA SER A 5 4.27 -67.48 -35.16
C SER A 5 5.26 -68.48 -34.48
N LEU A 6 5.08 -68.75 -33.17
CA LEU A 6 5.77 -69.70 -32.25
C LEU A 6 7.09 -69.18 -31.61
N LEU A 7 7.25 -68.91 -30.30
CA LEU A 7 6.74 -69.44 -29.01
C LEU A 7 7.49 -70.68 -28.50
N VAL A 8 8.43 -70.48 -27.56
CA VAL A 8 8.78 -71.45 -26.51
C VAL A 8 8.98 -70.72 -25.19
N VAL A 9 8.21 -71.18 -24.21
CA VAL A 9 8.08 -70.72 -22.83
C VAL A 9 9.04 -71.52 -21.95
N PHE A 10 9.68 -70.90 -20.97
CA PHE A 10 10.03 -71.59 -19.72
C PHE A 10 9.67 -70.75 -18.50
N PHE A 11 8.82 -71.37 -17.68
CA PHE A 11 8.24 -70.91 -16.43
C PHE A 11 9.29 -70.67 -15.34
N ARG A 12 9.11 -69.60 -14.56
CA ARG A 12 9.34 -69.68 -13.11
C ARG A 12 8.26 -68.89 -12.37
N SER A 13 7.71 -69.54 -11.36
CA SER A 13 6.46 -69.21 -10.67
C SER A 13 6.59 -68.12 -9.61
N TYR A 14 5.53 -67.31 -9.58
CA TYR A 14 4.91 -66.45 -8.57
C TYR A 14 5.29 -66.52 -7.08
N THR A 15 5.36 -65.33 -6.48
CA THR A 15 4.67 -64.90 -5.23
C THR A 15 4.71 -63.36 -5.18
N LEU A 16 3.71 -62.66 -5.71
CA LEU A 16 2.54 -62.06 -5.03
C LEU A 16 2.85 -61.17 -3.82
N ALA A 17 2.95 -59.86 -4.05
CA ALA A 17 2.62 -58.81 -3.08
C ALA A 17 1.95 -57.64 -3.83
N MET A 18 0.63 -57.50 -3.66
CA MET A 18 -0.14 -56.32 -4.05
C MET A 18 -0.13 -55.30 -2.91
N LEU A 19 0.14 -54.02 -3.23
CA LEU A 19 -0.50 -52.84 -2.62
C LEU A 19 -0.08 -51.60 -3.46
N ARG A 20 -0.84 -51.21 -4.50
CA ARG A 20 -1.92 -50.19 -4.54
C ARG A 20 -1.55 -48.76 -4.08
N HIS A 21 -1.94 -47.81 -4.95
CA HIS A 21 -2.03 -46.34 -4.81
C HIS A 21 -0.73 -45.58 -5.15
N SER A 22 -0.71 -44.46 -5.87
CA SER A 22 -1.77 -43.53 -6.28
C SER A 22 -1.23 -42.66 -7.43
N LEU A 23 -1.98 -42.52 -8.53
CA LEU A 23 -1.76 -41.47 -9.53
C LEU A 23 -2.66 -40.29 -9.15
N LEU A 24 -2.07 -39.20 -8.66
CA LEU A 24 -2.74 -37.92 -8.49
C LEU A 24 -1.74 -36.82 -8.87
N SER A 25 -1.75 -36.46 -10.15
CA SER A 25 -1.19 -35.22 -10.65
C SER A 25 -2.07 -34.08 -10.14
N LEU A 26 -1.62 -33.38 -9.11
CA LEU A 26 -2.30 -32.21 -8.56
C LEU A 26 -2.13 -31.05 -9.53
N PHE A 27 -3.24 -30.67 -10.16
CA PHE A 27 -3.42 -29.35 -10.76
C PHE A 27 -3.19 -28.30 -9.67
N SER A 28 -2.08 -27.57 -9.76
CA SER A 28 -1.88 -26.32 -9.03
C SER A 28 -2.77 -25.24 -9.66
N LEU A 29 -4.04 -25.17 -9.24
CA LEU A 29 -4.82 -23.95 -9.38
C LEU A 29 -4.21 -22.92 -8.42
N GLY A 30 -3.38 -22.04 -8.97
CA GLY A 30 -3.05 -20.78 -8.31
C GLY A 30 -4.34 -20.00 -8.11
N LEU A 31 -4.81 -19.91 -6.87
CA LEU A 31 -5.93 -19.07 -6.50
C LEU A 31 -5.42 -17.62 -6.47
N ALA A 32 -5.38 -16.98 -7.64
CA ALA A 32 -5.24 -15.53 -7.70
C ALA A 32 -6.54 -14.93 -7.12
N THR A 33 -6.51 -14.54 -5.86
CA THR A 33 -7.55 -13.71 -5.27
C THR A 33 -7.49 -12.35 -5.95
N LEU A 34 -8.25 -12.20 -7.04
CA LEU A 34 -8.64 -10.89 -7.54
C LEU A 34 -9.51 -10.26 -6.44
N ALA A 35 -8.90 -9.46 -5.57
CA ALA A 35 -9.60 -8.51 -4.74
C ALA A 35 -10.13 -7.41 -5.68
N SER A 36 -11.18 -7.73 -6.44
CA SER A 36 -11.94 -6.70 -7.15
C SER A 36 -12.50 -5.75 -6.11
N GLY A 37 -12.10 -4.47 -6.19
CA GLY A 37 -12.43 -3.40 -5.26
C GLY A 37 -13.91 -3.42 -4.89
N ARG A 38 -14.21 -3.97 -3.72
CA ARG A 38 -15.50 -3.77 -3.07
C ARG A 38 -15.41 -2.46 -2.33
N ALA A 39 -16.39 -1.59 -2.57
CA ALA A 39 -16.61 -0.44 -1.69
C ALA A 39 -16.66 -0.96 -0.24
N LEU A 40 -15.89 -0.34 0.64
CA LEU A 40 -15.87 -0.68 2.06
C LEU A 40 -17.30 -0.57 2.59
N SER A 41 -17.89 -1.70 2.97
CA SER A 41 -19.11 -1.67 3.77
C SER A 41 -18.75 -1.14 5.15
N PRO A 42 -19.58 -0.25 5.75
CA PRO A 42 -19.33 0.24 7.09
C PRO A 42 -19.10 -0.91 8.07
N ARG A 43 -18.11 -0.75 8.96
CA ARG A 43 -17.81 -1.71 10.04
C ARG A 43 -18.62 -1.36 11.30
N ASP A 44 -18.58 -2.19 12.33
CA ASP A 44 -19.22 -1.90 13.62
C ASP A 44 -18.37 -0.92 14.47
N GLY A 45 -18.15 0.29 13.95
CA GLY A 45 -17.43 1.38 14.63
C GLY A 45 -15.90 1.34 14.50
N ASP A 46 -15.27 2.32 15.16
CA ASP A 46 -13.82 2.49 15.19
C ASP A 46 -13.18 1.70 16.34
N VAL A 47 -12.07 1.01 16.06
CA VAL A 47 -11.32 0.21 17.02
C VAL A 47 -9.83 0.47 16.87
N ALA A 48 -9.21 0.97 17.94
CA ALA A 48 -7.77 1.08 18.13
C ALA A 48 -7.26 -0.10 18.97
N ILE A 49 -6.00 -0.51 18.77
CA ILE A 49 -5.36 -1.47 19.69
C ILE A 49 -5.31 -0.82 21.08
N ASP A 50 -5.65 -1.62 22.09
CA ASP A 50 -5.71 -1.22 23.51
C ASP A 50 -6.56 0.02 23.79
N ASP A 51 -7.52 0.34 22.92
CA ASP A 51 -8.35 1.56 23.01
C ASP A 51 -7.50 2.86 23.08
N LYS A 52 -6.30 2.84 22.48
CA LYS A 52 -5.38 3.97 22.49
C LYS A 52 -5.83 5.07 21.52
N TRP A 53 -6.69 5.94 22.03
CA TRP A 53 -7.16 7.15 21.37
C TRP A 53 -6.64 8.43 22.04
N LYS A 54 -6.44 9.47 21.25
CA LYS A 54 -6.27 10.87 21.67
C LYS A 54 -7.08 11.77 20.77
N ASP A 55 -7.44 12.95 21.25
CA ASP A 55 -8.09 13.94 20.40
C ASP A 55 -7.22 14.27 19.19
N HIS A 56 -7.85 14.52 18.03
CA HIS A 56 -7.13 14.62 16.75
C HIS A 56 -6.04 15.71 16.77
N ASP A 57 -6.21 16.75 17.58
CA ASP A 57 -5.29 17.87 17.74
C ASP A 57 -4.29 17.71 18.90
N GLU A 58 -4.36 16.65 19.70
CA GLU A 58 -3.40 16.33 20.75
C GLU A 58 -2.23 15.46 20.27
N LEU A 59 -2.34 14.91 19.06
CA LEU A 59 -1.26 14.14 18.46
C LEU A 59 -0.10 15.07 18.09
N VAL A 60 1.11 14.60 18.38
CA VAL A 60 2.35 15.27 17.97
C VAL A 60 2.81 14.66 16.65
N PRO A 61 2.83 15.42 15.54
CA PRO A 61 3.36 14.92 14.28
C PRO A 61 4.83 14.53 14.40
N PHE A 62 5.23 13.53 13.63
CA PHE A 62 6.62 13.15 13.49
C PHE A 62 7.38 14.23 12.71
N GLN A 63 8.64 14.40 13.09
CA GLN A 63 9.58 15.13 12.26
C GLN A 63 9.77 14.39 10.93
N GLN A 64 10.21 15.12 9.89
CA GLN A 64 10.43 14.52 8.59
C GLN A 64 11.51 13.43 8.66
N GLN A 65 11.13 12.19 8.32
CA GLN A 65 11.97 10.99 8.39
C GLN A 65 11.63 10.04 7.23
N ALA A 66 12.43 10.08 6.17
CA ALA A 66 12.34 9.15 5.04
C ALA A 66 13.13 7.85 5.33
N SER A 67 12.91 6.80 4.53
CA SER A 67 13.69 5.56 4.58
C SER A 67 15.20 5.82 4.42
N ASP A 68 16.03 4.83 4.76
CA ASP A 68 17.47 4.94 4.47
C ASP A 68 17.78 4.70 2.98
N GLY A 69 18.87 5.31 2.51
CA GLY A 69 19.41 5.12 1.16
C GLY A 69 18.46 5.54 0.05
N LEU A 70 18.52 4.83 -1.09
CA LEU A 70 17.79 5.17 -2.30
C LEU A 70 16.28 5.33 -2.08
N ARG A 71 15.67 4.49 -1.21
CA ARG A 71 14.22 4.55 -0.90
C ARG A 71 13.82 5.90 -0.31
N GLY A 72 14.59 6.42 0.66
CA GLY A 72 14.27 7.71 1.25
C GLY A 72 14.55 8.87 0.31
N GLU A 73 15.60 8.76 -0.50
CA GLU A 73 15.91 9.80 -1.49
C GLU A 73 14.78 9.94 -2.53
N ILE A 74 14.18 8.84 -3.00
CA ILE A 74 13.01 8.92 -3.91
C ILE A 74 11.74 9.39 -3.19
N GLU A 75 11.52 9.01 -1.93
CA GLU A 75 10.39 9.51 -1.12
C GLU A 75 10.42 11.03 -0.97
N LEU A 76 11.60 11.62 -0.76
CA LEU A 76 11.73 13.07 -0.64
C LEU A 76 11.68 13.75 -2.01
N ARG A 77 12.33 13.18 -3.02
CA ARG A 77 12.39 13.76 -4.38
C ARG A 77 11.03 13.88 -5.06
N PHE A 78 10.14 12.92 -4.81
CA PHE A 78 8.82 12.86 -5.45
C PHE A 78 7.67 13.16 -4.49
N LYS A 79 7.98 13.75 -3.31
CA LYS A 79 6.99 14.11 -2.29
C LYS A 79 5.98 15.12 -2.87
N PRO A 80 4.67 14.81 -2.93
CA PRO A 80 3.70 15.72 -3.52
C PRO A 80 3.40 16.92 -2.61
N GLY A 81 3.09 18.06 -3.23
CA GLY A 81 2.40 19.17 -2.57
C GLY A 81 0.89 18.97 -2.68
N LEU A 82 0.14 19.26 -1.60
CA LEU A 82 -1.31 19.09 -1.54
C LEU A 82 -2.01 20.46 -1.42
N ASN A 83 -2.62 20.92 -2.51
CA ASN A 83 -3.51 22.10 -2.48
C ASN A 83 -4.85 21.73 -1.84
N ASP A 84 -5.29 22.52 -0.87
CA ASP A 84 -6.61 22.38 -0.27
C ASP A 84 -7.62 23.31 -0.95
N GLY A 85 -8.72 22.74 -1.44
CA GLY A 85 -9.87 23.50 -1.91
C GLY A 85 -10.88 23.76 -0.80
N SER A 86 -11.13 22.76 0.05
CA SER A 86 -12.04 22.85 1.20
C SER A 86 -11.83 21.69 2.18
N GLY A 87 -12.58 21.67 3.29
CA GLY A 87 -12.51 20.58 4.28
C GLY A 87 -11.36 20.70 5.26
N CYS A 88 -11.04 19.57 5.92
CA CYS A 88 -9.95 19.47 6.89
C CYS A 88 -8.59 19.44 6.20
N PHE A 89 -7.57 20.03 6.84
CA PHE A 89 -6.17 19.78 6.52
C PHE A 89 -5.76 18.35 6.90
N PRO A 90 -4.64 17.85 6.36
CA PRO A 90 -3.98 16.66 6.88
C PRO A 90 -3.63 16.79 8.36
N TYR A 91 -3.75 15.68 9.10
CA TYR A 91 -3.35 15.56 10.49
C TYR A 91 -2.46 14.31 10.67
N ALA A 92 -1.65 14.28 11.72
CA ALA A 92 -1.07 13.04 12.20
C ALA A 92 -2.19 12.07 12.59
N ALA A 93 -2.15 10.83 12.08
CA ALA A 93 -3.11 9.79 12.40
C ALA A 93 -2.71 9.06 13.69
N VAL A 94 -1.40 8.94 13.96
CA VAL A 94 -0.84 8.23 15.11
C VAL A 94 0.36 8.99 15.63
N ASP A 95 0.57 8.99 16.94
CA ASP A 95 1.81 9.51 17.54
C ASP A 95 2.87 8.42 17.79
N LYS A 96 4.03 8.82 18.29
CA LYS A 96 5.16 7.92 18.59
C LYS A 96 4.86 6.85 19.64
N ASP A 97 3.85 7.06 20.48
CA ASP A 97 3.48 6.17 21.59
C ASP A 97 2.35 5.19 21.19
N GLY A 98 1.90 5.28 19.93
CA GLY A 98 0.86 4.44 19.36
C GLY A 98 -0.56 4.92 19.64
N TYR A 99 -0.77 6.15 20.11
CA TYR A 99 -2.11 6.71 20.22
C TYR A 99 -2.60 7.13 18.84
N HIS A 100 -3.76 6.59 18.45
CA HIS A 100 -4.43 6.97 17.22
C HIS A 100 -5.28 8.23 17.45
N GLY A 101 -5.38 9.08 16.45
CA GLY A 101 -6.26 10.24 16.46
C GLY A 101 -7.70 9.78 16.46
N ALA A 102 -8.47 10.24 17.45
CA ALA A 102 -9.88 9.92 17.63
C ALA A 102 -10.75 10.55 16.55
N GLY A 103 -10.19 11.25 15.56
CA GLY A 103 -10.92 11.87 14.45
C GLY A 103 -11.86 12.98 14.90
N LEU A 104 -12.71 13.42 13.98
CA LEU A 104 -13.75 14.40 14.28
C LEU A 104 -15.11 13.89 13.82
N LYS A 105 -16.14 14.14 14.62
CA LYS A 105 -17.50 13.92 14.16
C LYS A 105 -17.78 14.83 12.95
N PRO A 106 -18.36 14.30 11.84
CA PRO A 106 -18.66 15.08 10.64
C PRO A 106 -19.91 15.95 10.88
N THR A 107 -19.74 16.97 11.70
CA THR A 107 -20.76 17.97 12.04
C THR A 107 -20.20 19.38 11.89
N GLY A 108 -21.09 20.34 11.72
CA GLY A 108 -20.72 21.75 11.57
C GLY A 108 -20.20 22.06 10.17
N LYS A 109 -19.16 22.90 10.10
CA LYS A 109 -18.49 23.21 8.83
C LYS A 109 -17.57 22.05 8.42
N SER A 110 -17.44 21.80 7.12
CA SER A 110 -16.59 20.71 6.59
C SER A 110 -15.14 20.81 7.05
N GLY A 111 -14.58 22.02 7.09
CA GLY A 111 -13.24 22.31 7.65
C GLY A 111 -13.26 22.86 9.07
N GLY A 112 -14.36 22.73 9.81
CA GLY A 112 -14.46 23.17 11.21
C GLY A 112 -13.59 22.30 12.11
N ASP A 113 -12.79 22.95 12.97
CA ASP A 113 -11.94 22.34 14.01
C ASP A 113 -10.79 21.46 13.48
N CYS A 114 -10.46 21.55 12.19
CA CYS A 114 -9.43 20.73 11.55
C CYS A 114 -8.60 21.46 10.48
N ARG A 115 -8.27 22.75 10.70
CA ARG A 115 -7.49 23.56 9.74
C ARG A 115 -6.23 24.18 10.35
N ASP A 116 -5.57 23.43 11.23
CA ASP A 116 -4.26 23.78 11.78
C ASP A 116 -3.17 23.07 10.97
N PRO A 117 -2.37 23.78 10.17
CA PRO A 117 -1.34 23.16 9.33
C PRO A 117 -0.18 22.59 10.16
N SER A 118 -0.01 23.00 11.42
CA SER A 118 1.03 22.47 12.31
C SER A 118 0.79 21.02 12.74
N LYS A 119 -0.42 20.51 12.50
CA LYS A 119 -0.83 19.15 12.86
C LYS A 119 -0.61 18.13 11.75
N GLY A 120 -0.22 18.58 10.55
CA GLY A 120 -0.15 17.73 9.37
C GLY A 120 0.97 16.70 9.38
N GLN A 121 0.71 15.58 8.71
CA GLN A 121 1.69 14.55 8.38
C GLN A 121 1.37 14.01 6.98
N VAL A 122 2.39 13.64 6.22
CA VAL A 122 2.26 12.73 5.07
C VAL A 122 3.01 11.42 5.38
N TYR A 123 2.39 10.29 5.03
CA TYR A 123 2.97 8.96 5.18
C TYR A 123 3.43 8.47 3.81
N SER A 124 4.61 7.84 3.74
CA SER A 124 5.11 7.25 2.51
C SER A 124 5.46 5.78 2.66
N ARG A 125 5.35 5.05 1.55
CA ARG A 125 5.89 3.69 1.45
C ARG A 125 6.28 3.39 0.01
N VAL A 126 7.55 3.02 -0.19
CA VAL A 126 8.07 2.58 -1.49
C VAL A 126 7.78 1.10 -1.69
N GLY A 127 7.30 0.72 -2.87
CA GLY A 127 7.03 -0.66 -3.22
C GLY A 127 7.04 -0.91 -4.73
N PHE A 128 6.58 -2.08 -5.12
CA PHE A 128 6.60 -2.53 -6.51
C PHE A 128 5.25 -3.15 -6.88
N SER A 129 4.83 -2.93 -8.12
CA SER A 129 3.76 -3.72 -8.76
C SER A 129 4.09 -3.84 -10.24
N ASN A 130 3.89 -5.04 -10.80
CA ASN A 130 4.22 -5.33 -12.20
C ASN A 130 5.67 -4.94 -12.54
N ASP A 131 6.60 -5.24 -11.64
CA ASP A 131 8.04 -4.91 -11.73
C ASP A 131 8.36 -3.41 -11.84
N ARG A 132 7.38 -2.53 -11.55
CA ARG A 132 7.57 -1.08 -11.56
C ARG A 132 7.71 -0.51 -10.15
N THR A 133 8.66 0.40 -9.99
CA THR A 133 8.87 1.11 -8.72
C THR A 133 7.78 2.16 -8.51
N ALA A 134 7.22 2.21 -7.32
CA ALA A 134 6.23 3.20 -6.94
C ALA A 134 6.46 3.74 -5.54
N VAL A 135 6.05 4.99 -5.33
CA VAL A 135 5.95 5.59 -4.00
C VAL A 135 4.49 5.93 -3.73
N LEU A 136 3.91 5.31 -2.71
CA LEU A 136 2.59 5.66 -2.21
C LEU A 136 2.76 6.78 -1.18
N TYR A 137 2.04 7.88 -1.36
CA TYR A 137 1.91 8.95 -0.38
C TYR A 137 0.47 9.05 0.09
N SER A 138 0.27 9.22 1.40
CA SER A 138 -1.06 9.30 1.97
C SER A 138 -1.16 10.31 3.10
N TRP A 139 -2.29 11.01 3.16
CA TRP A 139 -2.62 11.98 4.19
C TRP A 139 -3.86 11.52 4.92
N TYR A 140 -3.86 11.66 6.25
CA TYR A 140 -5.02 11.39 7.08
C TYR A 140 -5.82 12.67 7.33
N LEU A 141 -7.13 12.60 7.17
CA LEU A 141 -8.07 13.66 7.54
C LEU A 141 -8.89 13.22 8.76
N PRO A 142 -9.05 14.07 9.79
CA PRO A 142 -9.89 13.74 10.95
C PRO A 142 -11.36 13.46 10.59
N LYS A 143 -11.87 14.12 9.55
CA LYS A 143 -13.20 13.91 8.96
C LYS A 143 -13.23 14.35 7.50
N ILE A 144 -14.25 13.90 6.79
CA ILE A 144 -14.72 14.46 5.52
C ILE A 144 -16.21 14.78 5.65
N GLN A 145 -16.65 15.81 4.92
CA GLN A 145 -18.04 16.24 4.92
C GLN A 145 -18.37 16.84 3.55
N ALA A 146 -18.88 16.01 2.65
CA ALA A 146 -19.21 16.41 1.28
C ALA A 146 -20.32 15.55 0.68
N ASP A 147 -21.35 16.20 0.12
CA ASP A 147 -22.39 15.63 -0.77
C ASP A 147 -22.71 14.14 -0.54
N GLY A 148 -23.32 13.84 0.62
CA GLY A 148 -23.77 12.49 0.98
C GLY A 148 -22.70 11.60 1.60
N GLN A 149 -21.50 12.13 1.87
CA GLN A 149 -20.41 11.45 2.55
C GLN A 149 -19.95 12.26 3.77
N ASP A 150 -20.43 11.83 4.93
CA ASP A 150 -20.13 12.41 6.23
C ASP A 150 -19.44 11.33 7.07
N ASN A 151 -18.13 11.23 6.91
CA ASN A 151 -17.34 10.17 7.53
C ASN A 151 -16.32 10.76 8.50
N LYS A 152 -16.24 10.13 9.66
CA LYS A 152 -15.10 10.27 10.57
C LYS A 152 -13.94 9.47 9.98
N HIS A 153 -12.73 10.03 10.03
CA HIS A 153 -11.51 9.48 9.44
C HIS A 153 -11.55 9.38 7.92
N TRP A 154 -10.48 9.81 7.25
CA TRP A 154 -10.29 9.54 5.83
C TRP A 154 -8.82 9.51 5.44
N TYR A 155 -8.50 8.80 4.36
CA TYR A 155 -7.17 8.84 3.76
C TYR A 155 -7.26 9.35 2.32
N LEU A 156 -6.54 10.43 2.06
CA LEU A 156 -6.21 10.87 0.70
C LEU A 156 -4.95 10.14 0.27
N THR A 157 -4.91 9.58 -0.94
CA THR A 157 -3.75 8.79 -1.38
C THR A 157 -3.41 9.06 -2.83
N VAL A 158 -2.11 9.14 -3.10
CA VAL A 158 -1.58 9.14 -4.46
C VAL A 158 -0.47 8.12 -4.57
N VAL A 159 -0.33 7.51 -5.74
CA VAL A 159 0.77 6.60 -6.07
C VAL A 159 1.55 7.22 -7.22
N VAL A 160 2.82 7.56 -6.96
CA VAL A 160 3.74 8.08 -7.97
C VAL A 160 4.53 6.91 -8.54
N TRP A 161 4.33 6.64 -9.83
CA TRP A 161 5.01 5.60 -10.57
C TRP A 161 6.31 6.14 -11.16
N LEU A 162 7.40 5.45 -10.93
CA LEU A 162 8.73 5.87 -11.33
C LEU A 162 9.27 4.99 -12.45
N TYR A 163 10.15 5.56 -13.26
CA TYR A 163 10.95 4.80 -14.20
C TYR A 163 12.41 5.28 -14.22
N THR A 164 13.30 4.41 -14.67
CA THR A 164 14.69 4.77 -14.97
C THR A 164 15.30 3.88 -16.05
N GLU A 165 16.11 4.47 -16.93
CA GLU A 165 16.82 3.76 -18.01
C GLU A 165 18.22 3.29 -17.57
N LYS A 166 18.60 3.51 -16.30
CA LYS A 166 19.95 3.22 -15.80
C LYS A 166 19.97 2.00 -14.89
N CYS A 167 21.01 1.17 -15.05
CA CYS A 167 21.36 0.16 -14.06
C CYS A 167 21.93 0.83 -12.81
N ASN A 168 21.63 0.28 -11.64
CA ASN A 168 22.05 0.81 -10.34
C ASN A 168 21.76 2.32 -10.21
N PRO A 169 20.50 2.73 -10.43
CA PRO A 169 20.12 4.14 -10.47
C PRO A 169 20.29 4.78 -9.09
N ASN A 170 20.75 6.03 -9.08
CA ASN A 170 20.60 6.88 -7.92
C ASN A 170 19.25 7.62 -8.00
N ALA A 171 18.80 8.29 -6.94
CA ALA A 171 17.49 8.95 -6.94
C ALA A 171 17.30 9.99 -8.07
N SER A 172 18.39 10.65 -8.50
CA SER A 172 18.35 11.62 -9.60
C SER A 172 18.08 11.00 -10.98
N ASP A 173 18.27 9.69 -11.12
CA ASP A 173 18.09 8.96 -12.38
C ASP A 173 16.65 8.49 -12.59
N TYR A 174 15.81 8.62 -11.56
CA TYR A 174 14.38 8.35 -11.66
C TYR A 174 13.63 9.57 -12.21
N ALA A 175 12.61 9.28 -13.00
CA ALA A 175 11.61 10.22 -13.44
C ALA A 175 10.20 9.66 -13.18
N VAL A 176 9.19 10.54 -13.17
CA VAL A 176 7.79 10.12 -12.98
C VAL A 176 7.25 9.58 -14.30
N ALA A 177 6.81 8.32 -14.28
CA ALA A 177 6.12 7.67 -15.40
C ALA A 177 4.63 8.06 -15.42
N GLY A 178 4.03 8.14 -14.23
CA GLY A 178 2.63 8.51 -14.08
C GLY A 178 2.20 8.59 -12.62
N ILE A 179 0.97 9.05 -12.40
CA ILE A 179 0.38 9.22 -11.08
C ILE A 179 -1.03 8.65 -11.06
N SER A 180 -1.32 7.90 -10.01
CA SER A 180 -2.66 7.39 -9.71
C SER A 180 -3.23 8.13 -8.50
N TYR A 181 -4.48 8.58 -8.59
CA TYR A 181 -5.15 9.38 -7.56
C TYR A 181 -6.30 8.62 -6.94
N SER A 182 -6.36 8.52 -5.60
CA SER A 182 -7.44 7.79 -4.94
C SER A 182 -8.80 8.42 -5.21
N THR A 183 -9.78 7.61 -5.61
CA THR A 183 -11.18 8.03 -5.82
C THR A 183 -12.09 7.66 -4.62
N GLY A 184 -11.51 7.60 -3.43
CA GLY A 184 -12.22 7.35 -2.17
C GLY A 184 -12.66 5.90 -1.88
N THR A 185 -12.69 5.01 -2.86
CA THR A 185 -13.25 3.65 -2.71
C THR A 185 -12.24 2.55 -3.05
N GLU A 186 -10.99 2.69 -2.60
CA GLU A 186 -9.85 1.79 -2.93
C GLU A 186 -9.58 1.67 -4.44
N THR A 187 -10.18 2.56 -5.21
CA THR A 187 -10.02 2.73 -6.63
C THR A 187 -9.19 3.98 -6.90
N TYR A 188 -8.63 4.05 -8.11
CA TYR A 188 -7.74 5.13 -8.50
C TYR A 188 -8.11 5.65 -9.88
N ASP A 189 -8.13 6.98 -10.03
CA ASP A 189 -8.03 7.64 -11.32
C ASP A 189 -6.59 7.55 -11.82
N LYS A 190 -6.45 7.02 -13.03
CA LYS A 190 -5.17 6.79 -13.72
C LYS A 190 -5.11 7.55 -15.05
N GLY A 191 -6.22 8.18 -15.46
CA GLY A 191 -6.34 8.89 -16.73
C GLY A 191 -5.85 10.33 -16.65
N SER A 192 -5.96 10.96 -15.46
CA SER A 192 -5.64 12.37 -15.28
C SER A 192 -4.15 12.67 -15.07
N SER A 193 -3.28 11.65 -15.10
CA SER A 193 -1.84 11.81 -14.84
C SER A 193 -1.16 12.84 -15.76
N GLN A 194 -1.62 13.01 -17.00
CA GLN A 194 -1.03 13.96 -17.94
C GLN A 194 -1.31 15.43 -17.59
N SER A 195 -2.31 15.69 -16.74
CA SER A 195 -2.65 17.04 -16.27
C SER A 195 -1.84 17.46 -15.04
N THR A 196 -0.99 16.58 -14.50
CA THR A 196 -0.16 16.88 -13.33
C THR A 196 0.86 17.95 -13.65
N ILE A 197 0.86 19.02 -12.85
CA ILE A 197 1.97 19.96 -12.80
C ILE A 197 2.96 19.58 -11.70
N TYR A 198 4.22 19.94 -11.89
CA TYR A 198 5.30 19.60 -10.97
C TYR A 198 6.01 20.86 -10.48
N SER A 199 6.38 20.87 -9.20
CA SER A 199 7.16 21.93 -8.58
C SER A 199 8.58 21.47 -8.25
N SER A 200 9.47 22.44 -8.02
CA SER A 200 10.90 22.19 -7.83
C SER A 200 11.33 21.83 -6.41
N GLY A 201 10.38 21.70 -5.48
CA GLY A 201 10.61 21.42 -4.07
C GLY A 201 9.31 21.58 -3.26
N ASP A 202 9.38 21.30 -1.95
CA ASP A 202 8.24 21.42 -1.01
C ASP A 202 7.58 22.81 -1.03
N SER A 203 8.34 23.87 -1.35
CA SER A 203 7.89 25.26 -1.46
C SER A 203 7.91 25.81 -2.89
N GLY A 204 8.06 24.94 -3.90
CA GLY A 204 8.23 25.35 -5.31
C GLY A 204 9.56 26.07 -5.60
N THR A 205 10.56 25.88 -4.73
CA THR A 205 11.91 26.42 -4.87
C THR A 205 12.91 25.28 -4.96
N GLY A 206 13.63 25.18 -6.07
CA GLY A 206 14.66 24.17 -6.33
C GLY A 206 15.01 24.12 -7.82
N SER A 207 15.87 23.18 -8.20
CA SER A 207 16.44 23.14 -9.56
C SER A 207 15.71 22.22 -10.55
N VAL A 208 14.88 21.29 -10.08
CA VAL A 208 14.22 20.28 -10.93
C VAL A 208 12.79 20.08 -10.47
N ASN A 209 11.83 20.15 -11.40
CA ASN A 209 10.42 19.95 -11.10
C ASN A 209 10.09 18.45 -10.97
N THR A 210 10.14 17.91 -9.75
CA THR A 210 9.87 16.49 -9.47
C THR A 210 8.72 16.26 -8.50
N HIS A 211 8.23 17.30 -7.83
CA HIS A 211 7.18 17.19 -6.81
C HIS A 211 5.80 17.37 -7.46
N PRO A 212 4.96 16.33 -7.54
CA PRO A 212 3.61 16.49 -8.09
C PRO A 212 2.79 17.49 -7.26
N VAL A 213 2.00 18.33 -7.91
CA VAL A 213 1.02 19.17 -7.22
C VAL A 213 -0.36 18.56 -7.39
N VAL A 214 -0.93 18.13 -6.28
CA VAL A 214 -2.22 17.44 -6.22
C VAL A 214 -3.20 18.26 -5.39
N GLY A 215 -4.48 18.03 -5.57
CA GLY A 215 -5.54 18.76 -4.90
C GLY A 215 -6.62 17.85 -4.36
N TYR A 216 -7.36 18.36 -3.38
CA TYR A 216 -8.60 17.82 -2.86
C TYR A 216 -9.51 18.99 -2.47
N ASP A 217 -10.81 18.78 -2.45
CA ASP A 217 -11.80 19.85 -2.24
C ASP A 217 -12.74 19.51 -1.07
N GLY A 218 -12.22 18.81 -0.06
CA GLY A 218 -12.99 18.35 1.11
C GLY A 218 -13.87 17.13 0.84
N GLN A 219 -13.80 16.59 -0.38
CA GLN A 219 -14.41 15.33 -0.79
C GLN A 219 -13.47 14.14 -0.59
N VAL A 220 -13.91 12.97 -1.07
CA VAL A 220 -13.18 11.71 -0.96
C VAL A 220 -12.02 11.54 -1.95
N ASN A 221 -11.98 12.35 -2.99
CA ASN A 221 -11.07 12.19 -4.14
C ASN A 221 -9.84 13.08 -4.02
N VAL A 222 -8.74 12.60 -4.60
CA VAL A 222 -7.57 13.42 -4.94
C VAL A 222 -7.55 13.61 -6.45
N PHE A 223 -7.02 14.74 -6.93
CA PHE A 223 -6.92 15.06 -8.35
C PHE A 223 -5.63 15.85 -8.65
N PRO A 224 -5.18 15.94 -9.92
CA PRO A 224 -4.12 16.88 -10.29
C PRO A 224 -4.58 18.32 -10.02
N SER A 225 -3.78 19.11 -9.30
CA SER A 225 -4.15 20.49 -9.01
C SER A 225 -4.00 21.38 -10.24
N ALA A 226 -4.93 22.32 -10.42
CA ALA A 226 -4.80 23.42 -11.39
C ALA A 226 -3.94 24.57 -10.85
N ASP A 227 -3.76 24.65 -9.53
CA ASP A 227 -3.03 25.71 -8.85
C ASP A 227 -1.56 25.33 -8.63
N SER A 228 -0.67 26.31 -8.70
CA SER A 228 0.76 26.09 -8.43
C SER A 228 1.01 25.60 -6.98
N ALA A 229 2.21 25.11 -6.71
CA ALA A 229 2.61 24.68 -5.37
C ALA A 229 2.80 25.83 -4.35
N GLN A 230 2.59 27.10 -4.71
CA GLN A 230 2.89 28.25 -3.85
C GLN A 230 2.21 28.18 -2.47
N TYR A 231 1.02 27.60 -2.41
CA TYR A 231 0.23 27.46 -1.18
C TYR A 231 -0.10 26.00 -0.85
N ALA A 232 0.56 25.06 -1.53
CA ALA A 232 0.35 23.65 -1.28
C ALA A 232 0.80 23.30 0.14
N LEU A 233 -0.01 22.53 0.83
CA LEU A 233 0.37 21.91 2.09
C LEU A 233 1.48 20.89 1.81
N SER A 234 2.60 21.02 2.51
CA SER A 234 3.67 20.02 2.52
C SER A 234 4.05 19.69 3.96
N PRO A 235 3.20 18.93 4.68
CA PRO A 235 3.53 18.51 6.04
C PRO A 235 4.79 17.62 6.06
N PRO A 236 5.42 17.42 7.22
CA PRO A 236 6.53 16.48 7.37
C PRO A 236 6.17 15.10 6.82
N LEU A 237 7.10 14.48 6.10
CA LEU A 237 6.97 13.10 5.61
C LEU A 237 7.53 12.12 6.64
N ILE A 238 6.79 11.05 6.94
CA ILE A 238 7.35 9.88 7.63
C ILE A 238 7.17 8.63 6.77
N SER A 239 8.27 7.94 6.51
CA SER A 239 8.24 6.65 5.84
C SER A 239 7.75 5.56 6.79
N TRP A 240 7.02 4.59 6.24
CA TRP A 240 6.66 3.35 6.94
C TRP A 240 7.87 2.70 7.60
N ASP A 241 9.03 2.70 6.93
CA ASP A 241 10.25 2.06 7.42
C ASP A 241 10.86 2.80 8.63
N LYS A 242 10.39 4.01 8.94
CA LYS A 242 10.83 4.85 10.07
C LYS A 242 9.81 4.95 11.21
N LEU A 243 8.63 4.35 11.06
CA LEU A 243 7.64 4.35 12.12
C LEU A 243 8.16 3.59 13.35
N PRO A 244 7.99 4.13 14.57
CA PRO A 244 8.19 3.35 15.78
C PRO A 244 7.31 2.09 15.76
N LYS A 245 7.80 1.00 16.38
CA LYS A 245 7.06 -0.26 16.42
C LYS A 245 5.62 -0.09 16.93
N ALA A 246 5.42 0.66 18.01
CA ALA A 246 4.08 0.92 18.57
C ALA A 246 3.15 1.59 17.54
N THR A 247 3.68 2.50 16.74
CA THR A 247 2.95 3.21 15.67
C THR A 247 2.61 2.27 14.51
N ALA A 248 3.57 1.45 14.05
CA ALA A 248 3.35 0.48 12.99
C ALA A 248 2.33 -0.59 13.40
N ASP A 249 2.44 -1.10 14.63
CA ASP A 249 1.47 -2.04 15.22
C ASP A 249 0.07 -1.39 15.24
N GLN A 250 -0.04 -0.13 15.68
CA GLN A 250 -1.30 0.61 15.69
C GLN A 250 -1.92 0.74 14.30
N PHE A 251 -1.14 1.10 13.27
CA PHE A 251 -1.64 1.16 11.90
C PHE A 251 -2.10 -0.18 11.37
N ASN A 252 -1.39 -1.27 11.71
CA ASN A 252 -1.77 -2.61 11.27
C ASN A 252 -3.05 -3.12 11.98
N GLY A 253 -3.33 -2.68 13.21
CA GLY A 253 -4.52 -3.10 13.97
C GLY A 253 -5.71 -2.16 13.91
N ILE A 254 -5.56 -0.91 13.44
CA ILE A 254 -6.65 0.08 13.40
C ILE A 254 -7.78 -0.41 12.49
N ARG A 255 -9.01 -0.26 12.98
CA ARG A 255 -10.21 -0.47 12.17
C ARG A 255 -11.06 0.78 12.27
N TYR A 256 -11.32 1.42 11.15
CA TYR A 256 -12.30 2.49 11.10
C TYR A 256 -13.63 1.99 10.57
N GLU A 257 -14.70 2.66 10.97
CA GLU A 257 -16.04 2.40 10.48
C GLU A 257 -16.11 2.57 8.96
N HIS A 258 -15.55 3.69 8.45
CA HIS A 258 -15.71 4.13 7.06
C HIS A 258 -14.40 4.31 6.28
N ALA A 259 -13.24 4.12 6.92
CA ALA A 259 -11.94 4.35 6.29
C ALA A 259 -11.05 3.10 6.34
N ARG A 260 -10.08 3.03 5.43
CA ARG A 260 -9.02 2.02 5.47
C ARG A 260 -7.68 2.67 5.18
N CYS A 261 -6.72 2.42 6.05
CA CYS A 261 -5.35 2.86 5.85
C CYS A 261 -4.72 2.09 4.67
N PRO A 262 -4.24 2.76 3.60
CA PRO A 262 -3.84 2.09 2.36
C PRO A 262 -2.42 1.50 2.42
N PHE A 263 -1.63 1.86 3.43
CA PHE A 263 -0.19 1.55 3.50
C PHE A 263 0.20 0.62 4.65
N THR A 264 -0.76 0.05 5.37
CA THR A 264 -0.53 -1.05 6.32
C THR A 264 0.06 -2.27 5.61
N ASP A 265 0.70 -3.18 6.34
CA ASP A 265 1.27 -4.40 5.74
C ASP A 265 0.23 -5.23 4.97
N ALA A 266 -1.00 -5.30 5.47
CA ALA A 266 -2.09 -6.04 4.83
C ALA A 266 -2.67 -5.38 3.57
N ASN A 267 -2.53 -4.06 3.42
CA ASN A 267 -3.22 -3.28 2.38
C ASN A 267 -2.30 -2.71 1.31
N PHE A 268 -0.99 -2.61 1.60
CA PHE A 268 -0.05 -1.88 0.76
C PHE A 268 0.04 -2.46 -0.66
N GLN A 269 0.26 -3.77 -0.79
CA GLN A 269 0.38 -4.39 -2.12
C GLN A 269 -0.92 -4.25 -2.92
N ALA A 270 -2.07 -4.54 -2.30
CA ALA A 270 -3.36 -4.40 -2.96
C ALA A 270 -3.63 -2.95 -3.42
N SER A 271 -3.17 -1.96 -2.66
CA SER A 271 -3.26 -0.55 -3.04
C SER A 271 -2.39 -0.22 -4.25
N LEU A 272 -1.16 -0.75 -4.32
CA LEU A 272 -0.28 -0.57 -5.49
C LEU A 272 -0.86 -1.26 -6.74
N ASP A 273 -1.34 -2.49 -6.60
CA ASP A 273 -1.92 -3.25 -7.71
C ASP A 273 -3.19 -2.57 -8.25
N ALA A 274 -4.05 -2.07 -7.35
CA ALA A 274 -5.23 -1.30 -7.74
C ALA A 274 -4.87 0.02 -8.44
N ALA A 275 -3.75 0.64 -8.05
CA ALA A 275 -3.28 1.90 -8.61
C ALA A 275 -2.56 1.74 -9.96
N TYR A 276 -1.98 0.58 -10.27
CA TYR A 276 -1.14 0.39 -11.46
C TYR A 276 -1.87 0.63 -12.79
N ASN A 277 -1.17 1.26 -13.74
CA ASN A 277 -1.54 1.32 -15.15
C ASN A 277 -0.30 1.15 -16.04
N GLY A 278 -0.34 0.19 -16.95
CA GLY A 278 0.72 -0.02 -17.94
C GLY A 278 0.87 1.13 -18.93
N ASP A 279 -0.22 1.89 -19.17
CA ASP A 279 -0.21 3.02 -20.10
C ASP A 279 0.74 4.15 -19.69
N PHE A 280 1.12 4.21 -18.41
CA PHE A 280 2.14 5.14 -17.93
C PHE A 280 3.51 4.94 -18.61
N TYR A 281 3.77 3.77 -19.19
CA TYR A 281 5.08 3.40 -19.71
C TYR A 281 5.13 3.25 -21.24
N VAL A 282 4.01 3.40 -21.95
CA VAL A 282 3.91 3.09 -23.40
C VAL A 282 4.81 3.98 -24.28
N ASN A 283 5.08 5.21 -23.84
CA ASN A 283 5.90 6.17 -24.59
C ASN A 283 7.21 6.54 -23.87
N ILE A 284 7.67 5.69 -22.95
CA ILE A 284 8.87 5.90 -22.14
C ILE A 284 9.93 4.87 -22.56
N GLY A 285 11.22 5.23 -22.49
CA GLY A 285 12.30 4.30 -22.80
C GLY A 285 12.26 3.05 -21.92
N ALA A 286 12.71 1.93 -22.48
CA ALA A 286 12.72 0.66 -21.78
C ALA A 286 13.66 0.73 -20.57
N GLU A 287 13.16 0.29 -19.42
CA GLU A 287 14.03 0.08 -18.26
C GLU A 287 15.01 -1.06 -18.57
N PRO A 288 16.24 -0.98 -18.05
CA PRO A 288 17.24 -1.98 -18.35
C PRO A 288 16.86 -3.32 -17.70
N ASP A 289 17.17 -4.41 -18.40
CA ASP A 289 16.85 -5.77 -17.92
C ASP A 289 17.62 -6.05 -16.62
N SER A 290 16.89 -6.38 -15.56
CA SER A 290 17.44 -6.69 -14.23
C SER A 290 18.50 -7.81 -14.28
N THR A 291 18.38 -8.75 -15.22
CA THR A 291 19.36 -9.83 -15.43
C THR A 291 20.68 -9.31 -16.01
N THR A 292 20.64 -8.19 -16.73
CA THR A 292 21.81 -7.52 -17.32
C THR A 292 22.42 -6.44 -16.42
N CYS A 293 21.65 -5.90 -15.48
CA CYS A 293 22.12 -4.89 -14.51
C CYS A 293 22.91 -5.43 -13.33
N SER A 294 23.13 -6.75 -13.24
CA SER A 294 23.90 -7.38 -12.17
C SER A 294 25.40 -7.04 -12.25
N ALA A 295 25.78 -5.90 -11.73
CA ALA A 295 27.09 -5.70 -11.10
C ALA A 295 26.86 -5.76 -9.59
N ASN A 296 27.17 -6.91 -8.97
CA ASN A 296 27.01 -7.21 -7.54
C ASN A 296 27.39 -6.05 -6.61
N PRO A 297 26.58 -5.75 -5.58
CA PRO A 297 27.07 -5.64 -4.22
C PRO A 297 27.06 -7.03 -3.57
N PRO A 298 28.00 -7.36 -2.67
CA PRO A 298 27.91 -8.61 -1.92
C PRO A 298 26.60 -8.62 -1.16
N THR A 299 25.91 -9.77 -1.20
CA THR A 299 24.86 -10.14 -0.25
C THR A 299 25.29 -9.68 1.14
N PRO A 300 24.44 -8.98 1.91
CA PRO A 300 24.79 -8.70 3.30
C PRO A 300 25.06 -10.05 3.96
N THR A 301 26.29 -10.23 4.41
CA THR A 301 26.68 -11.37 5.22
C THR A 301 25.79 -11.28 6.45
N THR A 302 24.95 -12.29 6.69
CA THR A 302 24.39 -12.53 8.02
C THR A 302 25.58 -12.63 8.96
N ASP A 303 25.74 -11.63 9.82
CA ASP A 303 26.67 -11.68 10.93
C ASP A 303 26.11 -12.70 11.91
N ASP A 304 26.57 -13.95 11.80
CA ASP A 304 26.22 -15.11 12.65
C ASP A 304 26.75 -14.97 14.09
N ASN A 305 26.96 -13.75 14.59
CA ASN A 305 27.43 -13.48 15.95
C ASN A 305 26.41 -12.71 16.80
N GLN A 306 25.12 -13.00 16.63
CA GLN A 306 24.14 -12.61 17.65
C GLN A 306 23.98 -13.77 18.64
N GLU A 307 24.32 -13.50 19.91
CA GLU A 307 24.09 -14.41 21.03
C GLU A 307 22.63 -14.93 21.01
N PRO A 308 22.38 -16.18 21.45
CA PRO A 308 21.05 -16.78 21.39
C PRO A 308 20.04 -15.92 22.17
N VAL A 309 19.05 -15.38 21.46
CA VAL A 309 17.87 -14.81 22.10
C VAL A 309 17.09 -15.97 22.71
N GLU A 310 16.89 -15.94 24.02
CA GLU A 310 16.09 -16.92 24.75
C GLU A 310 14.65 -16.86 24.20
N ASP A 311 14.20 -17.95 23.57
CA ASP A 311 12.81 -18.07 23.09
C ASP A 311 11.85 -17.98 24.29
N GLY A 312 11.05 -16.91 24.31
CA GLY A 312 9.89 -16.80 25.18
C GLY A 312 8.86 -17.89 24.84
N PRO A 313 8.04 -18.31 25.82
CA PRO A 313 7.22 -19.52 25.69
C PRO A 313 6.24 -19.46 24.51
N ASP A 314 6.23 -20.53 23.71
CA ASP A 314 5.28 -20.78 22.62
C ASP A 314 3.82 -20.65 23.11
N ILE A 315 3.11 -19.63 22.62
CA ILE A 315 1.66 -19.55 22.76
C ILE A 315 1.03 -20.39 21.63
N PRO A 316 0.36 -21.51 21.93
CA PRO A 316 -0.26 -22.34 20.89
C PRO A 316 -1.39 -21.57 20.18
N VAL A 317 -1.40 -21.65 18.85
CA VAL A 317 -2.36 -21.03 17.90
C VAL A 317 -3.84 -21.39 18.19
N SER A 318 -4.10 -22.30 19.13
CA SER A 318 -5.43 -22.70 19.59
C SER A 318 -6.10 -21.72 20.59
N SER A 319 -5.45 -20.63 20.99
CA SER A 319 -6.00 -19.67 21.97
C SER A 319 -6.47 -18.33 21.38
N MET A 320 -6.50 -18.17 20.05
CA MET A 320 -7.18 -17.03 19.43
C MET A 320 -8.70 -17.31 19.35
N PRO A 321 -9.58 -16.40 19.82
CA PRO A 321 -11.02 -16.58 19.67
C PRO A 321 -11.39 -16.63 18.19
N ALA A 322 -12.21 -17.60 17.80
CA ALA A 322 -12.73 -17.71 16.44
C ALA A 322 -13.55 -16.45 16.09
N ASP A 323 -13.27 -15.88 14.91
CA ASP A 323 -14.07 -14.81 14.30
C ASP A 323 -15.50 -15.34 14.02
N PRO A 324 -16.55 -14.78 14.66
CA PRO A 324 -17.91 -15.28 14.52
C PRO A 324 -18.57 -14.97 13.18
N THR A 325 -17.90 -14.33 12.22
CA THR A 325 -18.53 -13.88 10.96
C THR A 325 -18.09 -14.61 9.69
N PHE A 326 -17.25 -15.64 9.77
CA PHE A 326 -17.01 -16.52 8.62
C PHE A 326 -18.11 -17.58 8.47
N THR A 327 -19.18 -17.25 7.73
CA THR A 327 -20.12 -18.24 7.20
C THR A 327 -19.84 -18.47 5.71
N PRO A 328 -19.34 -19.64 5.29
CA PRO A 328 -19.22 -19.94 3.87
C PRO A 328 -20.61 -20.22 3.28
N THR A 329 -21.04 -19.40 2.32
CA THR A 329 -22.28 -19.62 1.57
C THR A 329 -22.20 -20.93 0.76
N PRO A 330 -23.19 -21.85 0.85
CA PRO A 330 -23.18 -23.08 0.06
C PRO A 330 -23.31 -22.82 -1.44
N GLY A 331 -22.52 -23.54 -2.23
CA GLY A 331 -22.53 -23.48 -3.69
C GLY A 331 -23.90 -23.82 -4.28
N ARG A 332 -24.39 -22.96 -5.17
CA ARG A 332 -25.65 -23.14 -5.88
C ARG A 332 -25.41 -24.14 -7.04
N ASN A 333 -25.77 -25.40 -6.83
CA ASN A 333 -25.90 -26.37 -7.91
C ASN A 333 -27.12 -25.98 -8.75
N GLY A 334 -26.92 -25.79 -10.06
CA GLY A 334 -28.01 -25.72 -11.03
C GLY A 334 -28.51 -27.12 -11.39
N ALA A 335 -29.81 -27.27 -11.59
CA ALA A 335 -30.42 -28.27 -12.46
C ALA A 335 -31.92 -27.98 -12.69
N ALA A 336 -32.29 -28.11 -13.98
CA ALA A 336 -33.62 -28.07 -14.62
C ALA A 336 -34.31 -26.71 -14.76
#